data_AF-A0A832DE19-F1
#
_entry.id   AF-A0A832DE19-F1
#
_cell.length_a   1.000
_cell.length_b   1.000
_cell.length_c   1.000
_cell.angle_alpha   90.00
_cell.angle_beta   90.00
_cell.angle_gamma   90.00
#
_symmetry.space_group_name_H-M   'P 1'
#
loop_
_entity.id
_entity.type
_entity.pdbx_description
1 polymer ?
#
loop_
_entity_poly.entity_id
_entity_poly.type
_entity_poly.pdbx_seq_one_letter_code
_entity_poly.pdbx_strand_id
1 'polypeptide(L)' 'MLKIAHSPDADDAYMFFGIATGAVRMPAPHVEFLADIETLNKLALEELLDVSAVSVHAYGHMCDK' A
#
# COMPACT_ATOMS: atom_id res chain seq x y z
N MET A 1 -5.06 10.26 -9.49
CA MET A 1 -4.99 8.79 -9.59
C MET A 1 -4.40 8.32 -8.29
N LEU A 2 -5.10 7.46 -7.54
CA LEU A 2 -4.62 6.99 -6.24
C LEU A 2 -3.42 6.07 -6.42
N LYS A 3 -2.37 6.25 -5.64
CA LYS A 3 -1.25 5.31 -5.54
C LYS A 3 -1.48 4.38 -4.37
N ILE A 4 -1.78 3.12 -4.68
CA ILE A 4 -1.99 2.05 -3.69
C ILE A 4 -0.70 1.26 -3.59
N ALA A 5 -0.05 1.30 -2.45
CA ALA A 5 1.24 0.67 -2.23
C ALA A 5 1.14 -0.57 -1.35
N HIS A 6 1.74 -1.67 -1.79
CA HIS A 6 1.82 -2.92 -1.04
C HIS A 6 3.08 -3.70 -1.43
N SER A 7 3.41 -4.75 -0.70
CA SER A 7 4.60 -5.54 -0.99
C SER A 7 4.37 -6.49 -2.17
N PRO A 8 5.45 -6.93 -2.83
CA PRO A 8 5.39 -7.99 -3.84
C PRO A 8 5.37 -9.40 -3.22
N ASP A 9 4.84 -9.55 -2.00
CA ASP A 9 4.71 -10.85 -1.34
C ASP A 9 3.44 -11.58 -1.78
N ALA A 10 3.43 -12.91 -1.61
CA ALA A 10 2.36 -13.76 -2.12
C ALA A 10 0.99 -13.48 -1.46
N ASP A 11 0.98 -13.11 -0.19
CA ASP A 11 -0.21 -12.75 0.57
C ASP A 11 -0.77 -11.38 0.14
N ASP A 12 0.09 -10.38 -0.10
CA ASP A 12 -0.34 -9.10 -0.66
C ASP A 12 -0.91 -9.29 -2.08
N ALA A 13 -0.23 -10.06 -2.94
CA ALA A 13 -0.76 -10.38 -4.27
C ALA A 13 -2.12 -11.09 -4.20
N TYR A 14 -2.32 -11.97 -3.22
CA TYR A 14 -3.60 -12.64 -2.99
C TYR A 14 -4.69 -11.65 -2.56
N MET A 15 -4.39 -10.72 -1.64
CA MET A 15 -5.35 -9.71 -1.18
C MET A 15 -5.78 -8.75 -2.30
N PHE A 16 -4.85 -8.33 -3.15
CA PHE A 16 -5.11 -7.36 -4.23
C PHE A 16 -5.60 -8.00 -5.54
N PHE A 17 -5.58 -9.34 -5.67
CA PHE A 17 -5.97 -10.06 -6.88
C PHE A 17 -7.34 -9.64 -7.43
N GLY A 18 -8.33 -9.43 -6.56
CA GLY A 18 -9.67 -9.00 -6.98
C GLY A 18 -9.68 -7.63 -7.67
N ILE A 19 -8.84 -6.70 -7.20
CA ILE A 19 -8.69 -5.37 -7.79
C ILE A 19 -7.91 -5.48 -9.10
N ALA A 20 -6.77 -6.17 -9.10
CA ALA A 20 -5.90 -6.34 -10.27
C ALA A 20 -6.59 -7.04 -11.46
N THR A 21 -7.49 -7.99 -11.18
CA THR A 21 -8.27 -8.70 -12.21
C THR A 21 -9.56 -7.99 -12.63
N GLY A 22 -9.92 -6.89 -11.95
CA GLY A 22 -11.18 -6.18 -12.17
C GLY A 22 -12.43 -6.90 -11.64
N ALA A 23 -12.27 -7.98 -10.88
CA ALA A 23 -13.37 -8.65 -10.18
C ALA A 23 -13.98 -7.77 -9.08
N VAL A 24 -13.19 -6.85 -8.51
CA VAL A 24 -13.60 -5.81 -7.58
C VAL A 24 -13.38 -4.45 -8.23
N ARG A 25 -14.45 -3.66 -8.36
CA ARG A 25 -14.36 -2.32 -8.95
C ARG A 25 -13.96 -1.30 -7.88
N MET A 26 -12.87 -0.58 -8.14
CA MET A 26 -12.47 0.57 -7.34
C MET A 26 -13.31 1.82 -7.69
N PRO A 27 -13.67 2.67 -6.70
CA PRO A 27 -14.46 3.88 -6.92
C PRO A 27 -13.66 5.01 -7.61
N ALA A 28 -12.34 4.88 -7.71
CA ALA A 28 -11.45 5.87 -8.31
C ALA A 28 -10.35 5.21 -9.17
N PRO A 29 -9.83 5.91 -10.18
CA PRO A 29 -8.64 5.49 -10.91
C PRO A 29 -7.45 5.34 -9.95
N HIS A 30 -6.76 4.21 -10.04
CA HIS A 30 -5.64 3.89 -9.17
C HIS A 30 -4.50 3.27 -9.98
N VAL A 31 -3.32 3.25 -9.36
CA VAL A 31 -2.14 2.51 -9.79
C VAL A 31 -1.54 1.79 -8.58
N GLU A 32 -1.09 0.57 -8.78
CA GLU A 32 -0.36 -0.20 -7.78
C GLU A 32 1.13 0.21 -7.76
N PHE A 33 1.70 0.35 -6.57
CA PHE A 33 3.11 0.62 -6.33
C PHE A 33 3.71 -0.48 -5.45
N LEU A 34 4.58 -1.30 -6.03
CA LEU A 34 5.18 -2.45 -5.35
C LEU A 34 6.56 -2.10 -4.82
N ALA A 35 6.78 -2.30 -3.52
CA ALA A 35 8.09 -2.20 -2.88
C ALA A 35 8.15 -3.07 -1.61
N ASP A 36 9.34 -3.41 -1.13
CA ASP A 36 9.46 -4.14 0.14
C ASP A 36 8.89 -3.33 1.31
N ILE A 37 8.45 -4.03 2.37
CA ILE A 37 7.73 -3.40 3.49
C ILE A 37 8.54 -2.30 4.19
N GLU A 38 9.88 -2.40 4.20
CA GLU A 38 10.74 -1.40 4.84
C GLU A 38 10.87 -0.13 3.98
N THR A 39 10.94 -0.28 2.66
CA THR A 39 10.80 0.84 1.73
C THR A 39 9.45 1.53 1.89
N LEU A 40 8.35 0.76 2.00
CA LEU A 40 7.01 1.32 2.21
C LEU A 40 6.90 2.06 3.54
N ASN A 41 7.44 1.51 4.63
CA ASN A 41 7.46 2.17 5.94
C ASN A 41 8.12 3.56 5.87
N LYS A 42 9.26 3.67 5.17
CA LYS A 42 9.98 4.94 5.00
C LYS A 42 9.19 5.95 4.17
N LEU A 43 8.62 5.52 3.05
CA LEU A 43 7.82 6.39 2.18
C LEU A 43 6.52 6.85 2.84
N ALA A 44 5.92 6.01 3.67
CA ALA A 44 4.72 6.35 4.45
C ALA A 44 5.03 7.41 5.52
N LEU A 45 6.21 7.37 6.16
CA LEU A 45 6.65 8.42 7.10
C LEU A 45 6.89 9.79 6.44
N GLU A 46 7.14 9.80 5.12
CA GLU A 46 7.29 10.99 4.28
C GLU A 46 5.97 11.45 3.63
N GLU A 47 4.84 10.78 3.90
CA GLU A 47 3.52 11.09 3.34
C GLU A 47 3.47 11.08 1.80
N LEU A 48 4.29 10.25 1.14
CA LEU A 48 4.43 10.19 -0.32
C LEU A 48 3.46 9.23 -1.04
N LEU A 49 2.59 8.56 -0.28
CA LEU A 49 1.70 7.49 -0.74
C LEU A 49 0.26 7.80 -0.32
N ASP A 50 -0.72 7.61 -1.21
CA ASP A 50 -2.15 7.85 -0.88
C ASP A 50 -2.71 6.74 0.03
N VAL A 51 -2.33 5.49 -0.26
CA VAL A 51 -2.68 4.29 0.52
C VAL A 51 -1.44 3.39 0.56
N SER A 52 -1.04 2.89 1.73
CA SER A 52 0.13 2.03 1.87
C SER A 52 -0.09 0.90 2.86
N ALA A 53 0.41 -0.30 2.54
CA ALA A 53 0.78 -1.29 3.54
C ALA A 53 1.86 -0.69 4.45
N VAL A 54 1.75 -0.93 5.75
CA VAL A 54 2.70 -0.46 6.76
C VAL A 54 2.88 -1.51 7.84
N SER A 55 4.10 -1.61 8.38
CA SER A 55 4.33 -2.37 9.60
C SER A 55 3.66 -1.69 10.78
N VAL A 56 3.02 -2.46 11.67
CA VAL A 56 2.40 -1.91 12.90
C VAL A 56 3.41 -1.11 13.74
N HIS A 57 4.66 -1.54 13.79
CA HIS A 57 5.74 -0.79 14.45
C HIS A 57 5.95 0.59 13.83
N ALA A 58 6.00 0.67 12.49
CA ALA A 58 6.18 1.94 11.78
C ALA A 58 4.97 2.86 11.96
N TYR A 59 3.76 2.30 11.96
CA TYR A 59 2.53 3.04 12.20
C TYR A 59 2.50 3.73 13.57
N GLY A 60 3.05 3.10 14.62
CA GLY A 60 3.18 3.73 15.93
C GLY A 60 3.91 5.09 15.89
N HIS A 61 5.00 5.18 15.12
CA HIS A 61 5.76 6.43 14.94
C HIS A 61 5.03 7.49 14.10
N MET A 62 4.03 7.09 13.30
CA MET A 62 3.20 8.01 12.50
C MET A 62 2.11 8.65 13.35
N CYS A 63 1.52 7.90 14.31
CA CYS A 63 0.47 8.42 15.18
C CYS A 63 0.96 9.43 16.23
N ASP A 64 2.26 9.40 16.54
CA ASP A 64 2.89 10.34 17.47
C ASP A 64 3.26 11.68 16.83
N LYS A 65 3.03 11.84 15.52
CA LYS A 65 3.11 13.12 14.78
C LYS A 65 1.74 13.79 14.68
#